data_AF-A0AAD1HFU7-F1
#
_entry.id   AF-A0AAD1HFU7-F1
#
_cell.length_a   1.000
_cell.length_b   1.000
_cell.length_c   1.000
_cell.angle_alpha   90.00
_cell.angle_beta   90.00
_cell.angle_gamma   90.00
#
_symmetry.space_group_name_H-M   'P 1'
#
loop_
_entity.id
_entity.type
_entity.pdbx_description
1 polymer ?
#
loop_
_entity_poly.entity_id
_entity_poly.type
_entity_poly.pdbx_seq_one_letter_code
_entity_poly.pdbx_strand_id
1 'polypeptide(L)'
;MTTAARRNWLFWIGFALAALVIAGGVSYLASSSPDGLDSATLRGCEVVDNAGVEELKGDCIAQHAQDHAMANSPLADYAVVGGEGTGGLAGVIGVIVTLAVAGGAFWLIARARPKTPAGD
;
A
#
# COMPACT_ATOMS: atom_id res chain seq x y z
N MET A 1 0.62 13.43 34.99
CA MET A 1 0.94 13.41 33.54
C MET A 1 -0.03 12.55 32.72
N THR A 2 -1.31 12.40 33.12
CA THR A 2 -1.95 11.08 32.95
C THR A 2 -3.20 11.00 32.07
N THR A 3 -3.86 12.10 31.71
CA THR A 3 -5.11 12.02 30.90
C THR A 3 -4.89 12.38 29.43
N ALA A 4 -4.18 13.48 29.15
CA ALA A 4 -3.91 13.92 27.77
C ALA A 4 -2.97 12.96 27.03
N ALA A 5 -1.87 12.54 27.65
CA ALA A 5 -0.95 11.58 27.05
C ALA A 5 -1.60 10.22 26.76
N ARG A 6 -2.50 9.75 27.65
CA ARG A 6 -3.26 8.51 27.43
C ARG A 6 -4.28 8.64 26.29
N ARG A 7 -4.97 9.78 26.17
CA ARG A 7 -5.91 10.05 25.08
C ARG A 7 -5.19 10.12 23.73
N ASN A 8 -4.03 10.77 23.69
CA ASN A 8 -3.22 10.87 22.49
C ASN A 8 -2.65 9.51 22.09
N TRP A 9 -2.25 8.67 23.05
CA TRP A 9 -1.92 7.27 22.79
C TRP A 9 -3.14 6.60 22.14
N LEU A 10 -4.26 6.43 22.84
CA LEU A 10 -5.44 5.71 22.33
C LEU A 10 -5.82 6.06 20.88
N PHE A 11 -5.72 7.33 20.48
CA PHE A 11 -5.86 7.75 19.09
C PHE A 11 -4.90 7.05 18.12
N TRP A 12 -3.59 7.03 18.41
CA TRP A 12 -2.59 6.34 17.60
C TRP A 12 -2.80 4.82 17.54
N ILE A 13 -3.25 4.17 18.64
CA ILE A 13 -3.59 2.73 18.62
C ILE A 13 -4.77 2.52 17.67
N GLY A 14 -5.81 3.35 17.80
CA GLY A 14 -7.02 3.23 16.99
C GLY A 14 -6.72 3.48 15.52
N PHE A 15 -5.91 4.48 15.21
CA PHE A 15 -5.47 4.79 13.86
C PHE A 15 -4.63 3.66 13.26
N ALA A 16 -3.65 3.13 14.00
CA ALA A 16 -2.84 2.01 13.55
C ALA A 16 -3.69 0.75 13.28
N LEU A 17 -4.65 0.45 14.16
CA LEU A 17 -5.56 -0.66 14.00
C LEU A 17 -6.47 -0.47 12.78
N ALA A 18 -7.03 0.74 12.60
CA ALA A 18 -7.83 1.06 11.42
C ALA A 18 -7.02 0.90 10.13
N ALA A 19 -5.77 1.39 10.10
CA ALA A 19 -4.87 1.23 8.95
C ALA A 19 -4.60 -0.25 8.63
N LEU A 20 -4.34 -1.08 9.65
CA LEU A 20 -4.13 -2.52 9.47
C LEU A 20 -5.39 -3.24 8.99
N VAL A 21 -6.57 -2.90 9.51
CA VAL A 21 -7.85 -3.46 9.06
C VAL A 21 -8.13 -3.10 7.61
N ILE A 22 -7.87 -1.85 7.22
CA ILE A 22 -8.05 -1.41 5.83
C ILE A 22 -7.05 -2.13 4.92
N ALA A 23 -5.77 -2.15 5.28
CA ALA A 23 -4.71 -2.71 4.46
C ALA A 23 -4.79 -4.23 4.33
N GLY A 24 -5.09 -4.95 5.41
CA GLY A 24 -5.09 -6.41 5.45
C GLY A 24 -6.45 -7.07 5.33
N GLY A 25 -7.54 -6.35 5.60
CA GLY A 25 -8.89 -6.91 5.58
C GLY A 25 -9.73 -6.34 4.44
N VAL A 26 -9.94 -5.02 4.45
CA VAL A 26 -10.82 -4.34 3.48
C VAL A 26 -10.25 -4.43 2.06
N SER A 27 -8.94 -4.52 1.89
CA SER A 27 -8.29 -4.70 0.59
C SER A 27 -8.80 -5.91 -0.21
N TYR A 28 -9.19 -7.00 0.47
CA TYR A 28 -9.76 -8.18 -0.20
C TYR A 28 -11.17 -7.95 -0.77
N LEU A 29 -11.85 -6.87 -0.37
CA LEU A 29 -13.14 -6.49 -0.93
C LEU A 29 -12.99 -5.58 -2.16
N ALA A 30 -11.78 -5.18 -2.52
CA ALA A 30 -11.54 -4.41 -3.74
C ALA A 30 -11.75 -5.30 -4.98
N SER A 31 -12.27 -4.72 -6.08
CA SER A 31 -12.36 -5.48 -7.34
C SER A 31 -10.97 -5.67 -7.91
N SER A 32 -10.64 -6.93 -8.23
CA SER A 32 -9.33 -7.30 -8.77
C SER A 32 -9.30 -7.35 -10.30
N SER A 33 -10.45 -7.42 -10.98
CA SER A 33 -10.49 -7.61 -12.44
C SER A 33 -11.80 -7.11 -13.06
N PRO A 34 -11.78 -6.00 -13.83
CA PRO A 34 -10.70 -5.01 -13.89
C PRO A 34 -10.64 -4.19 -12.58
N ASP A 35 -9.44 -3.85 -12.14
CA ASP A 35 -9.27 -2.85 -11.09
C ASP A 35 -9.59 -1.44 -11.63
N GLY A 36 -9.52 -0.42 -10.76
CA GLY A 36 -9.82 0.95 -11.16
C GLY A 36 -8.87 1.49 -12.24
N LEU A 37 -7.59 1.12 -12.19
CA LEU A 37 -6.58 1.57 -13.14
C LEU A 37 -6.79 0.88 -14.48
N ASP A 38 -6.94 -0.43 -14.49
CA ASP A 38 -7.21 -1.27 -15.66
C ASP A 38 -8.51 -0.83 -16.34
N SER A 39 -9.56 -0.53 -15.57
CA SER A 39 -10.82 -0.03 -16.14
C SER A 39 -10.65 1.29 -16.90
N ALA A 40 -9.67 2.11 -16.52
CA ALA A 40 -9.37 3.37 -17.18
C ALA A 40 -8.42 3.19 -18.37
N THR A 41 -7.42 2.31 -18.25
CA THR A 41 -6.41 2.06 -19.30
C THR A 41 -6.95 1.19 -20.44
N LEU A 42 -7.92 0.32 -20.17
CA LEU A 42 -8.59 -0.53 -21.15
C LEU A 42 -9.70 0.19 -21.93
N ARG A 43 -10.06 1.44 -21.58
CA ARG A 43 -11.09 2.17 -22.33
C ARG A 43 -10.68 2.34 -23.80
N GLY A 44 -11.53 1.86 -24.69
CA GLY A 44 -11.27 1.85 -26.14
C GLY A 44 -10.71 0.53 -26.67
N CYS A 45 -10.41 -0.42 -25.77
CA CYS A 45 -10.09 -1.80 -26.10
C CYS A 45 -11.19 -2.76 -25.66
N GLU A 46 -11.29 -3.87 -26.40
CA GLU A 46 -12.04 -5.05 -26.03
C GLU A 46 -11.04 -6.15 -25.68
N VAL A 47 -11.22 -6.79 -24.51
CA VAL A 47 -10.44 -7.93 -24.06
C VAL A 47 -11.05 -9.17 -24.70
N VAL A 48 -10.29 -9.85 -25.56
CA VAL A 48 -10.74 -11.04 -26.28
C VAL A 48 -9.88 -12.21 -25.86
N ASP A 49 -10.50 -13.24 -25.27
CA ASP A 49 -9.82 -14.49 -24.95
C ASP A 49 -9.69 -15.34 -26.23
N ASN A 50 -8.46 -15.53 -26.69
CA ASN A 50 -8.13 -16.49 -27.75
C ASN A 50 -7.33 -17.65 -27.18
N ALA A 51 -8.02 -18.76 -26.91
CA ALA A 51 -7.42 -20.02 -26.48
C ALA A 51 -6.59 -19.90 -25.19
N GLY A 52 -7.02 -19.05 -24.25
CA GLY A 52 -6.35 -18.83 -22.96
C GLY A 52 -5.34 -17.68 -22.96
N VAL A 53 -5.22 -16.95 -24.07
CA VAL A 53 -4.43 -15.71 -24.16
C VAL A 53 -5.39 -14.54 -24.28
N GLU A 54 -5.38 -13.65 -23.28
CA GLU A 54 -6.12 -12.40 -23.36
C GLU A 54 -5.41 -11.45 -24.32
N GLU A 55 -6.10 -11.09 -25.41
CA GLU A 55 -5.60 -10.17 -26.43
C GLU A 55 -6.45 -8.89 -26.40
N LEU A 56 -5.81 -7.73 -26.50
CA LEU A 56 -6.49 -6.44 -26.55
C LEU A 56 -6.75 -6.06 -28.00
N LYS A 57 -8.02 -5.84 -28.38
CA LYS A 57 -8.39 -5.30 -29.70
C LYS A 57 -8.97 -3.91 -29.57
N GLY A 58 -8.41 -2.93 -30.30
CA GLY A 58 -8.91 -1.56 -30.32
C GLY A 58 -7.78 -0.53 -30.28
N ASP A 59 -8.05 0.65 -29.71
CA ASP A 59 -7.05 1.68 -29.43
C ASP A 59 -7.19 2.13 -27.97
N CYS A 60 -6.19 1.84 -27.15
CA CYS A 60 -6.18 2.15 -25.72
C CYS A 60 -4.76 2.15 -25.14
N ILE A 61 -4.61 2.74 -23.95
CA ILE A 61 -3.32 2.93 -23.28
C ILE A 61 -2.66 1.58 -22.92
N ALA A 62 -3.48 0.58 -22.54
CA ALA A 62 -2.97 -0.72 -22.10
C ALA A 62 -2.22 -1.52 -23.18
N GLN A 63 -2.44 -1.25 -24.47
CA GLN A 63 -1.73 -1.95 -25.57
C GLN A 63 -0.21 -1.72 -25.58
N HIS A 64 0.23 -0.62 -24.96
CA HIS A 64 1.64 -0.29 -24.85
C HIS A 64 2.22 -0.62 -23.46
N ALA A 65 1.48 -1.36 -22.63
CA ALA A 65 2.02 -1.89 -21.38
C ALA A 65 3.22 -2.80 -21.69
N GLN A 66 4.29 -2.65 -20.92
CA GLN A 66 5.52 -3.43 -21.01
C GLN A 66 5.90 -3.90 -19.62
N ASP A 67 6.60 -5.02 -19.53
CA ASP A 67 7.16 -5.50 -18.27
C ASP A 67 8.12 -4.45 -17.69
N HIS A 68 7.90 -4.12 -16.43
CA HIS A 68 8.74 -3.20 -15.69
C HIS A 68 9.87 -3.97 -14.99
N ALA A 69 10.97 -3.28 -14.66
CA ALA A 69 12.16 -3.92 -14.08
C ALA A 69 11.88 -4.69 -12.78
N MET A 70 10.83 -4.31 -12.05
CA MET A 70 10.41 -4.93 -10.81
C MET A 70 9.27 -5.95 -10.97
N ALA A 71 8.90 -6.32 -12.20
CA ALA A 71 7.86 -7.33 -12.45
C ALA A 71 8.20 -8.69 -11.81
N ASN A 72 9.50 -8.99 -11.67
CA ASN A 72 9.98 -10.21 -11.00
C ASN A 72 10.26 -10.03 -9.50
N SER A 73 9.82 -8.93 -8.90
CA SER A 73 9.99 -8.66 -7.47
C SER A 73 9.10 -9.59 -6.62
N PRO A 74 9.53 -10.01 -5.42
CA PRO A 74 8.68 -10.77 -4.51
C PRO A 74 7.44 -10.00 -4.01
N LEU A 75 7.34 -8.71 -4.31
CA LEU A 75 6.19 -7.85 -4.00
C LEU A 75 5.47 -7.30 -5.25
N ALA A 76 5.80 -7.82 -6.45
CA ALA A 76 5.12 -7.45 -7.68
C ALA A 76 3.62 -7.79 -7.60
N ASP A 77 2.79 -6.97 -8.23
CA ASP A 77 1.33 -7.13 -8.28
C ASP A 77 0.66 -7.32 -6.91
N TYR A 78 1.26 -6.72 -5.87
CA TYR A 78 0.86 -6.87 -4.47
C TYR A 78 0.87 -8.33 -3.97
N ALA A 79 1.53 -9.25 -4.68
CA ALA A 79 1.76 -10.60 -4.19
C ALA A 79 2.88 -10.61 -3.15
N VAL A 80 2.95 -11.67 -2.34
CA VAL A 80 4.04 -11.94 -1.40
C VAL A 80 4.68 -13.26 -1.83
N VAL A 81 5.88 -13.16 -2.41
CA VAL A 81 6.64 -14.31 -2.95
C VAL A 81 5.82 -15.10 -3.97
N GLY A 82 5.09 -14.39 -4.85
CA GLY A 82 4.26 -14.99 -5.89
C GLY A 82 3.00 -15.69 -5.38
N GLY A 83 2.63 -15.54 -4.10
CA GLY A 83 1.40 -16.08 -3.57
C GLY A 83 0.17 -15.34 -4.11
N GLU A 84 -0.70 -16.03 -4.84
CA GLU A 84 -1.99 -15.48 -5.28
C GLU A 84 -2.86 -15.07 -4.08
N GLY A 85 -3.59 -13.96 -4.22
CA GLY A 85 -4.48 -13.49 -3.15
C GLY A 85 -3.76 -13.05 -1.87
N THR A 86 -2.48 -12.66 -1.94
CA THR A 86 -1.74 -12.14 -0.78
C THR A 86 -1.66 -10.61 -0.73
N GLY A 87 -2.47 -9.91 -1.53
CA GLY A 87 -2.59 -8.45 -1.60
C GLY A 87 -2.75 -7.77 -0.22
N GLY A 88 -3.59 -8.33 0.64
CA GLY A 88 -3.77 -7.80 1.99
C GLY A 88 -2.51 -7.95 2.87
N LEU A 89 -1.75 -9.04 2.71
CA LEU A 89 -0.49 -9.23 3.43
C LEU A 89 0.58 -8.24 2.95
N ALA A 90 0.68 -8.01 1.64
CA ALA A 90 1.56 -6.97 1.08
C ALA A 90 1.19 -5.58 1.64
N GLY A 91 -0.10 -5.27 1.75
CA GLY A 91 -0.61 -4.05 2.39
C GLY A 91 -0.17 -3.91 3.85
N VAL A 92 -0.32 -4.97 4.66
CA VAL A 92 0.11 -4.98 6.08
C VAL A 92 1.62 -4.75 6.20
N ILE A 93 2.43 -5.41 5.37
CA ILE A 93 3.88 -5.20 5.33
C ILE A 93 4.18 -3.73 5.03
N GLY A 94 3.52 -3.13 4.03
CA GLY A 94 3.67 -1.72 3.68
C GLY A 94 3.36 -0.75 4.83
N VAL A 95 2.29 -1.01 5.59
CA VAL A 95 1.92 -0.21 6.78
C VAL A 95 3.00 -0.32 7.85
N ILE A 96 3.46 -1.53 8.17
CA ILE A 96 4.49 -1.74 9.20
C ILE A 96 5.79 -1.04 8.82
N VAL A 97 6.25 -1.19 7.57
CA VAL A 97 7.47 -0.55 7.07
C VAL A 97 7.35 0.96 7.15
N THR A 98 6.23 1.53 6.72
CA THR A 98 6.01 2.98 6.75
C THR A 98 6.02 3.53 8.17
N LEU A 99 5.34 2.87 9.11
CA LEU A 99 5.33 3.27 10.52
C LEU A 99 6.73 3.17 11.15
N ALA A 100 7.49 2.13 10.81
CA ALA A 100 8.85 1.96 11.30
C ALA A 100 9.78 3.06 10.77
N VAL A 101 9.73 3.37 9.47
CA VAL A 101 10.57 4.40 8.85
C VAL A 101 10.19 5.79 9.37
N ALA A 102 8.91 6.15 9.34
CA ALA A 102 8.46 7.45 9.82
C ALA A 102 8.73 7.61 11.31
N GLY A 103 8.34 6.63 12.13
CA GLY A 103 8.57 6.63 13.58
C GLY A 103 10.05 6.73 13.93
N GLY A 104 10.90 5.97 13.24
CA GLY A 104 12.35 6.03 13.40
C GLY A 104 12.93 7.40 13.03
N ALA A 105 12.52 7.96 11.89
CA ALA A 105 12.95 9.28 11.45
C ALA A 105 12.55 10.38 12.47
N PHE A 106 11.29 10.39 12.90
CA PHE A 106 10.80 11.34 13.91
C PHE A 106 11.52 11.18 15.24
N TRP A 107 11.81 9.95 15.67
CA TRP A 107 12.54 9.69 16.90
C TRP A 107 13.97 10.24 16.84
N LEU A 108 14.68 10.02 15.73
CA LEU A 108 16.03 10.56 15.52
C LEU A 108 16.03 12.10 15.54
N ILE A 109 15.07 12.72 14.86
CA ILE A 109 14.93 14.19 14.83
C ILE A 109 14.59 14.74 16.22
N ALA A 110 13.68 14.08 16.95
CA ALA A 110 13.28 14.51 18.29
C ALA A 110 14.45 14.41 19.28
N ARG A 111 15.30 13.38 19.15
CA ARG A 111 16.48 13.19 20.00
C ARG A 111 17.58 14.22 19.75
N ALA A 112 17.65 14.79 18.54
CA ALA A 112 18.64 15.80 18.18
C ALA A 112 18.34 17.21 18.72
N ARG A 113 17.18 17.44 19.36
CA ARG A 113 16.82 18.76 19.89
C ARG A 113 17.61 19.06 21.18
N PRO A 114 18.41 20.14 21.23
CA PRO A 114 19.10 20.53 22.45
C PRO A 114 18.10 20.91 23.53
N LYS A 115 18.31 20.43 24.77
CA LYS A 115 17.54 20.90 25.92
C LYS A 115 18.00 22.32 26.24
N THR A 116 17.18 23.31 25.91
CA THR A 116 17.38 24.69 26.41
C THR A 116 17.43 24.63 27.94
N PRO A 117 18.53 25.05 28.59
CA PRO A 117 18.54 25.21 30.04
C PRO A 117 17.47 26.25 30.36
N ALA A 118 16.51 25.88 31.22
CA ALA A 118 15.60 26.85 31.78
C ALA A 118 16.46 27.81 32.61
N GLY A 119 16.61 29.05 32.14
CA GLY A 119 17.28 30.11 32.87
C GLY A 119 16.51 30.44 34.13
N ASP A 120 17.28 30.64 35.20
CA ASP A 120 16.92 30.94 36.58
C ASP A 120 15.91 32.10 36.74
#